data_AF-A0A1F3SLA9-F1
#
_entry.id   AF-A0A1F3SLA9-F1
#
_cell.length_a   1.000
_cell.length_b   1.000
_cell.length_c   1.000
_cell.angle_alpha   90.00
_cell.angle_beta   90.00
_cell.angle_gamma   90.00
#
_symmetry.space_group_name_H-M   'P 1'
#
loop_
_entity.id
_entity.type
_entity.pdbx_description
1 polymer ?
#
loop_
_entity_poly.entity_id
_entity_poly.type
_entity_poly.pdbx_seq_one_letter_code
_entity_poly.pdbx_strand_id
1 'polypeptide(L)'
;MEKDTIVPLLVGALILAILGLLAAVGILAYLLLKKSQQRQHKTATAGAFGNIARSTAEQVSNPSPGNSFSSTNAPGDTGHGELSVTNEKVSPHYSPTEGFCANHSDIMAQGTCAICGDLFCETCLKSYEMLHFCSEHYPLFINNKWVEVETIKTSPSDPESGVALYSHKEKMWREFKIPSYIMTHYKIDIENDLIESHIKLYALDSDRLAIQRPVNSKREHQ
;
A
#
# COMPACT_ATOMS: atom_id res chain seq x y z
N MET A 1 68.74 -8.66 -37.68
CA MET A 1 67.76 -9.61 -37.10
C MET A 1 67.08 -8.89 -35.94
N GLU A 2 66.00 -8.15 -36.20
CA GLU A 2 65.25 -7.46 -35.11
C GLU A 2 63.80 -7.12 -35.51
N LYS A 3 63.28 -7.68 -36.62
CA LYS A 3 61.93 -7.35 -37.12
C LYS A 3 60.84 -8.32 -36.64
N ASP A 4 61.22 -9.48 -36.11
CA ASP A 4 60.26 -10.56 -35.82
C ASP A 4 59.56 -10.42 -34.46
N THR A 5 60.04 -9.58 -33.55
CA THR A 5 59.44 -9.34 -32.23
C THR A 5 58.40 -8.23 -32.20
N ILE A 6 58.38 -7.33 -33.20
CA ILE A 6 57.48 -6.17 -33.23
C ILE A 6 56.04 -6.57 -33.57
N VAL A 7 55.88 -7.53 -34.49
CA VAL A 7 54.55 -7.98 -34.97
C VAL A 7 53.66 -8.56 -33.86
N PRO A 8 54.10 -9.52 -33.02
CA PRO A 8 53.24 -10.07 -31.97
C PRO A 8 52.86 -9.04 -30.90
N LEU A 9 53.74 -8.06 -30.63
CA LEU A 9 53.48 -7.01 -29.66
C LEU A 9 52.39 -6.04 -30.15
N LEU A 10 52.42 -5.69 -31.44
CA LEU A 10 51.37 -4.88 -32.08
C LEU A 10 50.03 -5.63 -32.13
N VAL A 11 50.03 -6.93 -32.44
CA VAL A 11 48.81 -7.75 -32.44
C VAL A 11 48.21 -7.84 -31.04
N GLY A 12 49.04 -8.06 -30.02
CA GLY A 12 48.59 -8.10 -28.62
C GLY A 12 47.97 -6.78 -28.17
N ALA A 13 48.60 -5.65 -28.49
CA ALA A 13 48.06 -4.32 -28.19
C ALA A 13 46.71 -4.06 -28.88
N LEU A 14 46.56 -4.51 -30.13
CA LEU A 14 45.33 -4.34 -30.90
C LEU A 14 44.17 -5.17 -30.32
N ILE A 15 44.44 -6.41 -29.88
CA ILE A 15 43.44 -7.26 -29.21
C ILE A 15 42.96 -6.61 -27.91
N LEU A 16 43.88 -6.11 -27.07
CA LEU A 16 43.52 -5.45 -25.82
C LEU A 16 42.70 -4.17 -26.06
N ALA A 17 43.03 -3.40 -27.10
CA ALA A 17 42.27 -2.22 -27.48
C ALA A 17 40.83 -2.58 -27.90
N ILE A 18 40.65 -3.64 -28.70
CA ILE A 18 39.31 -4.11 -29.12
C ILE A 18 38.49 -4.58 -27.91
N LEU A 19 39.08 -5.37 -27.00
CA LEU A 19 38.39 -5.83 -25.80
C LEU A 19 37.95 -4.68 -24.89
N GLY A 20 38.80 -3.66 -24.72
CA GLY A 20 38.46 -2.46 -23.97
C GLY A 20 37.29 -1.68 -24.59
N LEU A 21 37.26 -1.59 -25.93
CA LEU A 21 36.19 -0.91 -26.65
C LEU A 21 34.85 -1.65 -26.54
N LEU A 22 34.86 -2.99 -26.64
CA LEU A 22 33.67 -3.81 -26.45
C LEU A 22 33.12 -3.70 -25.02
N ALA A 23 33.99 -3.69 -24.00
CA ALA A 23 33.58 -3.49 -22.62
C ALA A 23 32.93 -2.11 -22.41
N ALA A 24 33.51 -1.05 -22.98
CA ALA A 24 32.96 0.31 -22.90
C ALA A 24 31.58 0.41 -23.57
N VAL A 25 31.39 -0.20 -24.74
CA VAL A 25 30.08 -0.27 -25.43
C VAL A 25 29.06 -1.03 -24.59
N GLY A 26 29.44 -2.15 -23.99
CA GLY A 26 28.56 -2.93 -23.09
C GLY A 26 28.09 -2.13 -21.87
N ILE A 27 29.02 -1.40 -21.22
CA ILE A 27 28.70 -0.53 -20.08
C ILE A 27 27.76 0.60 -20.51
N LEU A 28 28.03 1.25 -21.65
CA LEU A 28 27.18 2.33 -22.16
C LEU A 28 25.77 1.83 -22.47
N ALA A 29 25.64 0.68 -23.14
CA ALA A 29 24.35 0.06 -23.44
C ALA A 29 23.58 -0.28 -22.15
N TYR A 30 24.26 -0.85 -21.14
CA TYR A 30 23.66 -1.12 -19.83
C TYR A 30 23.14 0.15 -19.15
N LEU A 31 23.91 1.24 -19.16
CA LEU A 31 23.50 2.52 -18.58
C LEU A 31 22.30 3.14 -19.32
N LEU A 32 22.25 3.02 -20.65
CA LEU A 32 21.11 3.48 -21.45
C LEU A 32 19.84 2.67 -21.16
N LEU A 33 19.95 1.34 -21.04
CA LEU A 33 18.82 0.47 -20.67
C LEU A 33 18.31 0.78 -19.25
N LYS A 34 19.22 0.98 -18.28
CA LYS A 34 18.85 1.34 -16.91
C LYS A 34 18.11 2.69 -16.85
N LYS A 35 18.54 3.67 -17.66
CA LYS A 35 17.90 4.99 -17.76
C LYS A 35 16.52 4.92 -18.42
N SER A 36 16.34 4.01 -19.39
CA SER A 36 15.05 3.75 -20.03
C SER A 36 14.02 3.20 -19.04
N GLN A 37 14.38 2.21 -18.21
CA GLN A 37 13.46 1.65 -17.22
C GLN A 37 12.97 2.70 -16.21
N GLN A 38 13.85 3.61 -15.76
CA GLN A 38 13.45 4.69 -14.86
C GLN A 38 12.45 5.68 -15.48
N ARG A 39 12.38 5.80 -16.82
CA ARG A 39 11.43 6.70 -17.48
C ARG A 39 10.02 6.10 -17.54
N GLN A 40 9.89 4.80 -17.76
CA GLN A 40 8.57 4.16 -17.84
C GLN A 40 7.82 4.18 -16.51
N HIS A 41 8.53 4.10 -15.37
CA HIS A 41 7.89 4.24 -14.05
C HIS A 41 7.35 5.64 -13.76
N LYS A 42 7.84 6.70 -14.42
CA LYS A 42 7.38 8.08 -14.16
C LYS A 42 6.15 8.48 -14.96
N THR A 43 5.89 7.86 -16.11
CA THR A 43 4.76 8.20 -16.98
C THR A 43 3.47 7.42 -16.69
N ALA A 44 3.54 6.29 -15.98
CA ALA A 44 2.35 5.50 -15.63
C ALA A 44 1.53 6.11 -14.47
N THR A 45 2.14 6.91 -13.59
CA THR A 45 1.48 7.48 -12.41
C THR A 45 0.75 8.80 -12.65
N ALA A 46 0.99 9.49 -13.78
CA ALA A 46 0.34 10.79 -14.05
C ALA A 46 -1.03 10.67 -14.74
N GLY A 47 -1.39 9.51 -15.30
CA GLY A 47 -2.61 9.35 -16.10
C GLY A 47 -3.80 8.66 -15.40
N ALA A 48 -3.58 7.95 -14.29
CA ALA A 48 -4.58 7.00 -13.77
C ALA A 48 -5.46 7.51 -12.61
N PHE A 49 -5.10 8.62 -11.93
CA PHE A 49 -5.79 9.03 -10.69
C PHE A 49 -6.61 10.33 -10.78
N GLY A 50 -6.73 10.95 -11.96
CA GLY A 50 -7.51 12.19 -12.13
C GLY A 50 -9.03 12.04 -12.00
N ASN A 51 -9.57 10.82 -11.94
CA ASN A 51 -11.02 10.60 -12.09
C ASN A 51 -11.74 9.98 -10.89
N ILE A 52 -11.06 9.55 -9.81
CA ILE A 52 -11.75 8.91 -8.67
C ILE A 52 -12.14 9.92 -7.56
N ALA A 53 -11.51 11.09 -7.51
CA ALA A 53 -11.85 12.11 -6.49
C ALA A 53 -13.09 12.97 -6.82
N ARG A 54 -13.78 12.75 -7.95
CA ARG A 54 -14.92 13.60 -8.37
C ARG A 54 -16.30 12.95 -8.24
N SER A 55 -16.44 11.67 -7.86
CA SER A 55 -17.77 11.01 -7.85
C SER A 55 -18.49 10.97 -6.49
N THR A 56 -17.96 11.59 -5.43
CA THR A 56 -18.58 11.56 -4.09
C THR A 56 -19.25 12.86 -3.63
N ALA A 57 -19.25 13.92 -4.45
CA ALA A 57 -19.82 15.22 -4.06
C ALA A 57 -21.25 15.50 -4.57
N GLU A 58 -21.91 14.59 -5.30
CA GLU A 58 -23.17 14.92 -6.02
C GLU A 58 -24.33 13.95 -5.75
N GLN A 59 -24.43 13.36 -4.55
CA GLN A 59 -25.56 12.49 -4.18
C GLN A 59 -26.19 12.76 -2.80
N VAL A 60 -26.18 14.02 -2.32
CA VAL A 60 -26.94 14.41 -1.11
C VAL A 60 -27.81 15.64 -1.39
N SER A 61 -28.90 15.45 -2.14
CA SER A 61 -30.09 16.32 -2.04
C SER A 61 -31.26 15.69 -2.78
N ASN A 62 -31.92 14.71 -2.16
CA ASN A 62 -33.30 14.38 -2.51
C ASN A 62 -34.10 14.12 -1.22
N PRO A 63 -34.93 15.07 -0.77
CA PRO A 63 -35.84 14.84 0.35
C PRO A 63 -37.02 13.99 -0.14
N SER A 64 -37.10 12.75 0.32
CA SER A 64 -38.32 11.94 0.16
C SER A 64 -39.43 12.43 1.12
N PRO A 65 -40.69 12.45 0.67
CA PRO A 65 -41.82 12.91 1.47
C PRO A 65 -42.25 11.86 2.50
N GLY A 66 -42.79 12.36 3.61
CA GLY A 66 -43.00 11.63 4.85
C GLY A 66 -43.96 10.45 4.78
N ASN A 67 -43.64 9.45 5.59
CA ASN A 67 -44.58 8.43 6.04
C ASN A 67 -44.80 8.61 7.56
N SER A 68 -45.96 9.15 7.89
CA SER A 68 -46.50 9.20 9.24
C SER A 68 -47.01 7.81 9.64
N PHE A 69 -46.26 7.09 10.48
CA PHE A 69 -46.77 5.92 11.20
C PHE A 69 -46.97 6.27 12.67
N SER A 70 -48.24 6.31 13.08
CA SER A 70 -48.68 6.38 14.47
C SER A 70 -48.23 5.13 15.22
N SER A 71 -47.38 5.30 16.24
CA SER A 71 -47.07 4.26 17.21
C SER A 71 -47.96 4.44 18.44
N THR A 72 -48.83 3.46 18.66
CA THR A 72 -49.57 3.24 19.90
C THR A 72 -48.63 2.71 20.98
N ASN A 73 -48.63 3.39 22.13
CA ASN A 73 -47.92 3.00 23.34
C ASN A 73 -48.45 1.69 23.92
N ALA A 74 -47.54 0.81 24.35
CA ALA A 74 -47.82 -0.24 25.32
C ALA A 74 -46.73 -0.22 26.41
N PRO A 75 -47.10 -0.22 27.71
CA PRO A 75 -46.15 -0.29 28.82
C PRO A 75 -46.01 -1.72 29.33
N GLY A 76 -44.78 -2.17 29.53
CA GLY A 76 -44.40 -3.38 30.25
C GLY A 76 -42.92 -3.25 30.58
N ASP A 77 -42.57 -2.68 31.74
CA ASP A 77 -42.53 -3.30 33.07
C ASP A 77 -41.28 -4.16 33.29
N THR A 78 -40.70 -3.85 34.43
CA THR A 78 -39.46 -4.13 35.15
C THR A 78 -38.67 -5.42 34.89
N GLY A 79 -37.35 -5.24 34.85
CA GLY A 79 -36.35 -6.29 35.02
C GLY A 79 -34.96 -5.71 35.29
N HIS A 80 -34.73 -5.24 36.52
CA HIS A 80 -33.43 -4.78 36.99
C HIS A 80 -32.44 -5.96 37.10
N GLY A 81 -31.40 -5.94 36.27
CA GLY A 81 -30.23 -6.81 36.36
C GLY A 81 -28.96 -5.95 36.33
N GLU A 82 -28.55 -5.50 37.50
CA GLU A 82 -27.34 -4.70 37.74
C GLU A 82 -26.11 -5.62 37.63
N LEU A 83 -25.41 -5.55 36.50
CA LEU A 83 -24.06 -6.10 36.33
C LEU A 83 -23.13 -4.96 35.90
N SER A 84 -22.66 -4.23 36.91
CA SER A 84 -21.58 -3.26 36.80
C SER A 84 -20.25 -3.98 36.56
N VAL A 85 -19.90 -4.17 35.28
CA VAL A 85 -18.53 -4.50 34.85
C VAL A 85 -17.79 -3.20 34.61
N THR A 86 -16.94 -2.87 35.58
CA THR A 86 -16.03 -1.73 35.58
C THR A 86 -14.83 -1.93 34.64
N ASN A 87 -14.37 -0.83 34.05
CA ASN A 87 -13.10 -0.62 33.35
C ASN A 87 -12.98 -1.11 31.90
N GLU A 88 -13.80 -0.55 31.00
CA GLU A 88 -13.30 -0.22 29.67
C GLU A 88 -12.28 0.91 29.80
N LYS A 89 -11.00 0.54 29.86
CA LYS A 89 -9.90 1.43 29.49
C LYS A 89 -10.17 1.81 28.04
N VAL A 90 -10.87 2.93 27.85
CA VAL A 90 -11.19 3.52 26.56
C VAL A 90 -9.87 3.69 25.81
N SER A 91 -9.57 2.70 24.97
CA SER A 91 -8.51 2.75 23.98
C SER A 91 -8.80 3.99 23.14
N PRO A 92 -7.81 4.83 22.80
CA PRO A 92 -8.03 6.10 22.13
C PRO A 92 -8.97 5.88 20.95
N HIS A 93 -10.20 6.38 21.10
CA HIS A 93 -11.23 6.30 20.09
C HIS A 93 -10.62 6.92 18.84
N TYR A 94 -10.43 6.09 17.81
CA TYR A 94 -10.30 6.58 16.44
C TYR A 94 -11.66 7.18 16.11
N SER A 95 -11.89 8.43 16.51
CA SER A 95 -12.81 9.26 15.75
C SER A 95 -12.06 9.52 14.45
N PRO A 96 -12.50 9.00 13.30
CA PRO A 96 -11.99 9.50 12.03
C PRO A 96 -12.18 11.01 12.11
N THR A 97 -11.11 11.79 12.15
CA THR A 97 -11.21 13.24 12.00
C THR A 97 -11.90 13.45 10.67
N GLU A 98 -13.14 13.93 10.71
CA GLU A 98 -14.12 13.90 9.64
C GLU A 98 -13.57 14.56 8.35
N GLY A 99 -12.86 13.80 7.52
CA GLY A 99 -12.26 14.31 6.27
C GLY A 99 -11.15 15.36 6.43
N PHE A 100 -10.71 15.72 7.64
CA PHE A 100 -9.65 16.71 7.86
C PHE A 100 -8.27 16.08 8.04
N CYS A 101 -7.24 16.87 7.74
CA CYS A 101 -5.85 16.47 7.95
C CYS A 101 -5.54 16.31 9.43
N ALA A 102 -4.90 15.20 9.81
CA ALA A 102 -4.47 14.91 11.18
C ALA A 102 -3.54 15.99 11.77
N ASN A 103 -2.82 16.73 10.93
CA ASN A 103 -1.91 17.81 11.35
C ASN A 103 -2.52 19.21 11.23
N HIS A 104 -3.62 19.37 10.48
CA HIS A 104 -4.24 20.65 10.17
C HIS A 104 -5.76 20.50 10.21
N SER A 105 -6.38 20.83 11.35
CA SER A 105 -7.82 20.67 11.57
C SER A 105 -8.70 21.56 10.69
N ASP A 106 -8.11 22.55 10.02
CA ASP A 106 -8.75 23.50 9.12
C ASP A 106 -8.61 23.14 7.63
N ILE A 107 -7.83 22.10 7.30
CA ILE A 107 -7.53 21.70 5.92
C ILE A 107 -8.08 20.30 5.65
N MET A 108 -8.83 20.15 4.56
CA MET A 108 -9.34 18.85 4.11
C MET A 108 -8.19 17.91 3.72
N ALA A 109 -8.32 16.66 4.12
CA ALA A 109 -7.39 15.61 3.74
C ALA A 109 -7.55 15.26 2.25
N GLN A 110 -6.43 14.88 1.63
CA GLN A 110 -6.35 14.47 0.22
C GLN A 110 -6.04 12.98 0.08
N GLY A 111 -5.54 12.34 1.13
CA GLY A 111 -5.25 10.91 1.13
C GLY A 111 -4.92 10.37 2.51
N THR A 112 -4.63 9.07 2.56
CA THR A 112 -4.28 8.35 3.78
C THR A 112 -2.80 7.95 3.76
N CYS A 113 -2.16 7.94 4.93
CA CYS A 113 -0.84 7.34 5.05
C CYS A 113 -0.93 5.81 4.99
N ALA A 114 -0.12 5.19 4.13
CA ALA A 114 -0.11 3.73 3.91
C ALA A 114 0.27 2.93 5.17
N ILE A 115 1.00 3.55 6.12
CA ILE A 115 1.43 2.91 7.37
C ILE A 115 0.41 3.13 8.49
N CYS A 116 0.19 4.38 8.93
CA CYS A 116 -0.72 4.62 10.06
C CYS A 116 -2.22 4.63 9.72
N GLY A 117 -2.57 4.83 8.45
CA GLY A 117 -3.98 4.92 8.01
C GLY A 117 -4.62 6.29 8.20
N ASP A 118 -3.97 7.22 8.91
CA ASP A 118 -4.53 8.55 9.18
C ASP A 118 -4.62 9.41 7.90
N LEU A 119 -5.53 10.38 7.93
CA LEU A 119 -5.85 11.29 6.84
C LEU A 119 -4.92 12.52 6.84
N PHE A 120 -4.37 12.90 5.69
CA PHE A 120 -3.45 14.03 5.57
C PHE A 120 -3.74 14.88 4.32
N CYS A 121 -3.45 16.18 4.40
CA CYS A 121 -3.46 17.09 3.26
C CYS A 121 -2.26 16.86 2.34
N GLU A 122 -2.27 17.45 1.15
CA GLU A 122 -1.24 17.29 0.12
C GLU A 122 0.17 17.65 0.61
N THR A 123 0.32 18.69 1.44
CA THR A 123 1.63 19.13 1.93
C THR A 123 2.24 18.18 2.97
N CYS A 124 1.38 17.52 3.75
CA CYS A 124 1.77 16.53 4.75
C CYS A 124 2.05 15.14 4.17
N LEU A 125 1.56 14.85 2.96
CA LEU A 125 1.79 13.59 2.26
C LEU A 125 3.05 13.63 1.39
N LYS A 126 3.76 12.50 1.36
CA LYS A 126 4.84 12.20 0.43
C LYS A 126 4.46 10.98 -0.39
N SER A 127 4.47 11.12 -1.71
CA SER A 127 4.15 10.02 -2.63
C SER A 127 5.42 9.26 -3.03
N TYR A 128 5.38 7.93 -2.99
CA TYR A 128 6.45 7.05 -3.47
C TYR A 128 5.87 5.70 -3.91
N GLU A 129 6.20 5.24 -5.12
CA GLU A 129 5.75 3.95 -5.68
C GLU A 129 4.24 3.67 -5.50
N MET A 130 3.39 4.65 -5.85
CA MET A 130 1.91 4.60 -5.72
C MET A 130 1.37 4.61 -4.29
N LEU A 131 2.24 4.72 -3.28
CA LEU A 131 1.87 4.85 -1.88
C LEU A 131 2.03 6.30 -1.40
N HIS A 132 1.26 6.65 -0.37
CA HIS A 132 1.32 7.94 0.30
C HIS A 132 1.77 7.75 1.75
N PHE A 133 2.67 8.60 2.22
CA PHE A 133 3.20 8.53 3.59
C PHE A 133 3.12 9.90 4.24
N CYS A 134 2.81 9.96 5.54
CA CYS A 134 2.99 11.20 6.29
C CYS A 134 4.48 11.50 6.50
N SER A 135 4.79 12.71 6.96
CA SER A 135 6.16 13.17 7.21
C SER A 135 6.94 12.26 8.17
N GLU A 136 6.28 11.67 9.16
CA GLU A 136 6.92 10.78 10.15
C GLU A 136 7.23 9.40 9.58
N HIS A 137 6.31 8.85 8.78
CA HIS A 137 6.41 7.49 8.27
C HIS A 137 7.18 7.39 6.96
N TYR A 138 7.36 8.49 6.23
CA TYR A 138 8.12 8.47 4.98
C TYR A 138 9.60 8.07 5.18
N PRO A 139 10.37 8.64 6.14
CA PRO A 139 11.71 8.18 6.46
C PRO A 139 11.77 6.71 6.88
N LEU A 140 10.77 6.24 7.64
CA LEU A 140 10.68 4.84 8.04
C LEU A 140 10.56 3.93 6.81
N PHE A 141 9.76 4.32 5.82
CA PHE A 141 9.61 3.57 4.58
C PHE A 141 10.92 3.47 3.78
N ILE A 142 11.58 4.60 3.50
CA ILE A 142 12.75 4.63 2.59
C ILE A 142 14.04 4.07 3.21
N ASN A 143 14.17 4.08 4.54
CA ASN A 143 15.40 3.67 5.23
C ASN A 143 15.40 2.22 5.70
N ASN A 144 14.31 1.49 5.50
CA ASN A 144 14.17 0.12 5.96
C ASN A 144 13.94 -0.85 4.82
N LYS A 145 14.29 -2.11 5.09
CA LYS A 145 13.99 -3.22 4.20
C LYS A 145 12.61 -3.79 4.55
N TRP A 146 11.76 -3.86 3.54
CA TRP A 146 10.41 -4.40 3.64
C TRP A 146 10.34 -5.77 3.00
N VAL A 147 9.58 -6.67 3.63
CA VAL A 147 9.36 -8.03 3.16
C VAL A 147 7.87 -8.30 3.05
N GLU A 148 7.51 -9.03 2.00
CA GLU A 148 6.16 -9.55 1.82
C GLU A 148 5.88 -10.59 2.91
N VAL A 149 4.83 -10.38 3.69
CA VAL A 149 4.44 -11.29 4.78
C VAL A 149 3.24 -12.15 4.41
N GLU A 150 2.31 -11.60 3.64
CA GLU A 150 1.08 -12.27 3.24
C GLU A 150 0.62 -11.73 1.88
N THR A 151 0.09 -12.61 1.04
CA THR A 151 -0.51 -12.27 -0.25
C THR A 151 -1.85 -12.95 -0.38
N ILE A 152 -2.88 -12.16 -0.65
CA ILE A 152 -4.22 -12.63 -0.94
C ILE A 152 -4.54 -12.30 -2.39
N LYS A 153 -5.01 -13.32 -3.12
CA LYS A 153 -5.59 -13.15 -4.43
C LYS A 153 -7.09 -12.90 -4.26
N THR A 154 -7.59 -11.81 -4.82
CA THR A 154 -9.01 -11.47 -4.85
C THR A 154 -9.50 -11.37 -6.29
N SER A 155 -10.80 -11.58 -6.46
CA SER A 155 -11.52 -11.47 -7.72
C SER A 155 -12.73 -10.56 -7.54
N PRO A 156 -13.35 -10.06 -8.63
CA PRO A 156 -14.63 -9.35 -8.53
C PRO A 156 -15.74 -10.17 -7.85
N SER A 157 -15.64 -11.50 -7.86
CA SER A 157 -16.58 -12.41 -7.20
C SER A 157 -16.30 -12.64 -5.71
N ASP A 158 -15.09 -12.36 -5.23
CA ASP A 158 -14.69 -12.47 -3.82
C ASP A 158 -13.82 -11.27 -3.39
N PRO A 159 -14.44 -10.10 -3.16
CA PRO A 159 -13.72 -8.93 -2.64
C PRO A 159 -13.48 -9.00 -1.13
N GLU A 160 -14.25 -9.81 -0.39
CA GLU A 160 -14.23 -9.87 1.07
C GLU A 160 -12.90 -10.39 1.62
N SER A 161 -12.26 -11.32 0.90
CA SER A 161 -10.93 -11.83 1.25
C SER A 161 -9.88 -10.72 1.36
N GLY A 162 -10.02 -9.64 0.58
CA GLY A 162 -9.16 -8.46 0.69
C GLY A 162 -9.38 -7.66 1.97
N VAL A 163 -10.63 -7.53 2.41
CA VAL A 163 -11.01 -6.76 3.61
C VAL A 163 -10.34 -7.33 4.87
N ALA A 164 -10.25 -8.65 4.97
CA ALA A 164 -9.58 -9.31 6.09
C ALA A 164 -8.12 -8.87 6.26
N LEU A 165 -7.40 -8.65 5.16
CA LEU A 165 -6.00 -8.21 5.18
C LEU A 165 -5.86 -6.75 5.67
N TYR A 166 -6.79 -5.87 5.27
CA TYR A 166 -6.82 -4.49 5.76
C TYR A 166 -7.08 -4.44 7.27
N SER A 167 -8.06 -5.21 7.75
CA SER A 167 -8.35 -5.33 9.18
C SER A 167 -7.15 -5.91 9.95
N HIS A 168 -6.44 -6.88 9.36
CA HIS A 168 -5.22 -7.42 9.96
C HIS A 168 -4.11 -6.36 10.07
N LYS A 169 -3.86 -5.60 9.00
CA LYS A 169 -2.91 -4.48 8.98
C LYS A 169 -3.24 -3.45 10.07
N GLU A 170 -4.50 -3.05 10.15
CA GLU A 170 -4.95 -2.08 11.13
C GLU A 170 -4.74 -2.59 12.56
N LYS A 171 -5.06 -3.85 12.83
CA LYS A 171 -4.80 -4.49 14.11
C LYS A 171 -3.32 -4.50 14.47
N MET A 172 -2.44 -4.85 13.52
CA MET A 172 -0.98 -4.83 13.72
C MET A 172 -0.47 -3.45 14.15
N TRP A 173 -0.98 -2.40 13.50
CA TRP A 173 -0.60 -1.04 13.83
C TRP A 173 -1.17 -0.59 15.19
N ARG A 174 -2.45 -0.87 15.46
CA ARG A 174 -3.12 -0.41 16.67
C ARG A 174 -2.61 -1.09 17.93
N GLU A 175 -2.54 -2.42 17.91
CA GLU A 175 -2.23 -3.22 19.10
C GLU A 175 -0.72 -3.38 19.31
N PHE A 176 0.04 -3.58 18.24
CA PHE A 176 1.45 -3.95 18.34
C PHE A 176 2.40 -2.85 17.89
N LYS A 177 1.89 -1.75 17.30
CA LYS A 177 2.69 -0.68 16.70
C LYS A 177 3.68 -1.19 15.66
N ILE A 178 3.35 -2.29 14.98
CA ILE A 178 4.18 -2.88 13.92
C ILE A 178 3.90 -2.15 12.61
N PRO A 179 4.89 -1.44 12.02
CA PRO A 179 4.68 -0.76 10.76
C PRO A 179 4.43 -1.76 9.63
N SER A 180 3.34 -1.55 8.90
CA SER A 180 2.96 -2.38 7.77
C SER A 180 2.17 -1.58 6.75
N TYR A 181 2.29 -1.97 5.47
CA TYR A 181 1.53 -1.37 4.38
C TYR A 181 1.00 -2.44 3.43
N ILE A 182 -0.07 -2.09 2.71
CA ILE A 182 -0.67 -2.94 1.68
C ILE A 182 -0.37 -2.37 0.31
N MET A 183 -0.05 -3.24 -0.65
CA MET A 183 0.11 -2.91 -2.05
C MET A 183 -0.76 -3.85 -2.90
N THR A 184 -1.58 -3.27 -3.77
CA THR A 184 -2.44 -4.04 -4.68
C THR A 184 -1.81 -4.05 -6.07
N HIS A 185 -1.57 -5.24 -6.61
CA HIS A 185 -1.17 -5.44 -8.00
C HIS A 185 -2.31 -6.04 -8.79
N TYR A 186 -2.55 -5.53 -9.99
CA TYR A 186 -3.51 -6.10 -10.93
C TYR A 186 -2.77 -6.93 -11.97
N LYS A 187 -3.28 -8.14 -12.21
CA LYS A 187 -2.83 -9.01 -13.30
C LYS A 187 -4.01 -9.29 -14.20
N ILE A 188 -3.82 -9.06 -15.50
CA ILE A 188 -4.81 -9.41 -16.52
C ILE A 188 -4.51 -10.83 -16.97
N ASP A 189 -5.43 -11.76 -16.72
CA ASP A 189 -5.42 -13.10 -17.27
C ASP A 189 -6.09 -13.08 -18.65
N ILE A 190 -5.27 -13.10 -19.70
CA ILE A 190 -5.72 -13.01 -21.10
C ILE A 190 -6.46 -14.29 -21.52
N GLU A 191 -6.12 -15.44 -20.94
CA GLU A 191 -6.72 -16.72 -21.32
C GLU A 191 -8.17 -16.82 -20.85
N ASN A 192 -8.44 -16.29 -19.64
CA ASN A 192 -9.75 -16.35 -19.03
C ASN A 192 -10.55 -15.03 -19.14
N ASP A 193 -9.95 -13.98 -19.72
CA ASP A 193 -10.50 -12.61 -19.76
C ASP A 193 -10.89 -12.09 -18.37
N LEU A 194 -10.03 -12.35 -17.37
CA LEU A 194 -10.26 -11.98 -15.97
C LEU A 194 -9.19 -11.03 -15.46
N ILE A 195 -9.62 -10.04 -14.67
CA ILE A 195 -8.70 -9.17 -13.92
C ILE A 195 -8.57 -9.71 -12.51
N GLU A 196 -7.37 -10.15 -12.16
CA GLU A 196 -7.03 -10.66 -10.85
C GLU A 196 -6.31 -9.60 -10.02
N SER A 197 -6.70 -9.47 -8.76
CA SER A 197 -6.05 -8.55 -7.83
C SER A 197 -5.21 -9.33 -6.83
N HIS A 198 -3.93 -9.02 -6.74
CA HIS A 198 -3.00 -9.56 -5.76
C HIS A 198 -2.75 -8.48 -4.71
N ILE A 199 -3.39 -8.62 -3.56
CA ILE A 199 -3.23 -7.72 -2.42
C ILE A 199 -2.12 -8.28 -1.54
N LYS A 200 -1.04 -7.53 -1.40
CA LYS A 200 0.16 -7.93 -0.67
C LYS A 200 0.33 -7.07 0.57
N LEU A 201 0.57 -7.72 1.70
CA LEU A 201 0.93 -7.07 2.95
C LEU A 201 2.45 -7.12 3.11
N TYR A 202 3.04 -5.97 3.39
CA TYR A 202 4.46 -5.81 3.65
C TYR A 202 4.67 -5.33 5.08
N ALA A 203 5.77 -5.78 5.67
CA ALA A 203 6.23 -5.33 6.98
C ALA A 203 7.76 -5.22 7.00
N LEU A 204 8.30 -4.65 8.08
CA LEU A 204 9.74 -4.59 8.29
C LEU A 204 10.33 -6.02 8.40
N ASP A 205 11.50 -6.22 7.81
CA ASP A 205 12.20 -7.53 7.85
C ASP A 205 12.43 -8.02 9.29
N SER A 206 12.69 -7.11 10.23
CA SER A 206 12.86 -7.39 11.66
C SER A 206 11.60 -7.96 12.32
N ASP A 207 10.41 -7.59 11.83
CA ASP A 207 9.14 -7.90 12.47
C ASP A 207 8.43 -9.10 11.81
N ARG A 208 9.00 -9.64 10.74
CA ARG A 208 8.44 -10.74 9.95
C ARG A 208 7.98 -11.92 10.82
N LEU A 209 8.80 -12.34 11.78
CA LEU A 209 8.50 -13.50 12.64
C LEU A 209 7.36 -13.23 13.63
N ALA A 210 7.13 -11.97 14.01
CA ALA A 210 6.03 -11.59 14.89
C ALA A 210 4.68 -11.68 14.15
N ILE A 211 4.68 -11.40 12.84
CA ILE A 211 3.48 -11.35 12.00
C ILE A 211 3.11 -12.74 11.47
N GLN A 212 4.10 -13.57 11.13
CA GLN A 212 3.87 -14.93 10.61
C GLN A 212 3.27 -15.91 11.62
N ARG A 213 2.99 -15.49 12.86
CA ARG A 213 2.26 -16.34 13.81
C ARG A 213 0.87 -16.60 13.24
N PRO A 214 0.53 -17.87 12.94
CA PRO A 214 -0.59 -18.18 12.07
C PRO A 214 -1.92 -17.66 12.62
N VAL A 215 -2.62 -16.88 11.79
CA VAL A 215 -4.05 -16.54 11.93
C VAL A 215 -4.95 -17.81 11.86
N ASN A 216 -4.36 -18.98 11.59
CA ASN A 216 -5.06 -20.26 11.48
C ASN A 216 -5.63 -20.83 12.78
N SER A 217 -5.51 -20.16 13.94
CA SER A 217 -6.08 -20.70 15.19
C SER A 217 -7.62 -20.72 15.26
N LYS A 218 -8.34 -20.33 14.18
CA LYS A 218 -9.81 -20.32 14.15
C LYS A 218 -10.45 -21.04 12.96
N ARG A 219 -9.70 -21.72 12.09
CA ARG A 219 -10.29 -22.47 10.95
C ARG A 219 -10.58 -23.96 11.25
N GLU A 220 -10.37 -24.44 12.47
CA GLU A 220 -10.58 -25.86 12.84
C GLU A 220 -11.94 -26.17 13.50
N HIS A 221 -12.89 -25.23 13.55
CA HIS A 221 -14.21 -25.46 14.20
C HIS A 221 -15.41 -25.09 13.31
N GLN A 222 -15.35 -25.38 12.01
CA GLN A 222 -16.53 -25.40 11.13
C GLN A 222 -16.59 -26.68 10.32
#